data_AF-A0ABD1BJL1-F1
#
_entry.id   AF-A0ABD1BJL1-F1
#
_cell.length_a   1.000
_cell.length_b   1.000
_cell.length_c   1.000
_cell.angle_alpha   90.00
_cell.angle_beta   90.00
_cell.angle_gamma   90.00
#
_symmetry.space_group_name_H-M   'P 1'
#
loop_
_entity.id
_entity.type
_entity.pdbx_description
1 polymer ?
#
loop_
_entity_poly.entity_id
_entity_poly.type
_entity_poly.pdbx_seq_one_letter_code
_entity_poly.pdbx_strand_id
1 'polypeptide(L)'
;MMKMKCFLGSRLKSFSARKGKSDKERSHSLTSKLSVNDEYKEAFRTNSYLEIRTKAEDQLGITFCSKLTSPSSTSSPSPSDISFHSHFTEYLLDPPQETLDALMQSSSFHDLLVTFFDFSSEACDVCESLLQCIQQIKINHNKIKRVIKIGKMVCNGAKNAECSHEKLCALIFQELSRFASLKNPLWCFINEARFRRVHDANSNLLAKLTTKRRSIRRKIRFFRFCKKLGGYSLVISHSAIVIILLIIALHSILGVLAAPALLGLCSLGLLRKKKSKRDATKSKTDTTLEKLGTQIDIAAKGMFILINDLDTLSILSGRLCDEIEHRKTVAAMCAKSRKMEVLKEALREFNEHEERFSEQLQELEEHLYLCFHTINRSRKLLLAQITGISS
;
A
#
# COMPACT_ATOMS: atom_id res chain seq x y z
N MET A 1 10.03 -27.15 26.55
CA MET A 1 9.78 -27.36 25.09
C MET A 1 8.80 -26.27 24.67
N MET A 2 8.96 -25.40 23.67
CA MET A 2 9.98 -25.08 22.67
C MET A 2 10.00 -23.54 22.58
N LYS A 3 11.20 -22.93 22.62
CA LYS A 3 11.42 -21.50 22.36
C LYS A 3 11.43 -21.27 20.86
N MET A 4 10.53 -20.42 20.36
CA MET A 4 10.49 -20.02 18.95
C MET A 4 11.38 -18.78 18.78
N LYS A 5 12.57 -18.98 18.19
CA LYS A 5 13.51 -17.91 17.83
C LYS A 5 13.07 -17.28 16.52
N CYS A 6 12.77 -15.99 16.53
CA CYS A 6 12.60 -15.18 15.32
C CYS A 6 13.94 -15.08 14.57
N PHE A 7 13.98 -15.62 13.35
CA PHE A 7 15.12 -15.45 12.44
C PHE A 7 14.90 -14.20 11.59
N LEU A 8 15.50 -13.09 12.02
CA LEU A 8 15.81 -11.94 11.16
C LEU A 8 17.03 -12.30 10.31
N GLY A 9 16.80 -12.57 9.03
CA GLY A 9 17.86 -12.89 8.06
C GLY A 9 18.28 -11.66 7.26
N SER A 10 19.27 -10.92 7.77
CA SER A 10 20.09 -9.98 6.99
C SER A 10 21.09 -10.75 6.12
N ARG A 11 21.04 -10.56 4.79
CA ARG A 11 22.14 -10.94 3.89
C ARG A 11 22.24 -10.01 2.69
N LEU A 12 22.97 -8.90 2.86
CA LEU A 12 23.63 -8.21 1.75
C LEU A 12 25.13 -8.40 1.91
N LYS A 13 25.70 -9.22 1.02
CA LYS A 13 27.15 -9.43 0.89
C LYS A 13 27.78 -8.13 0.40
N SER A 14 28.68 -7.53 1.17
CA SER A 14 29.57 -6.48 0.66
C SER A 14 30.69 -7.15 -0.16
N PHE A 15 30.93 -6.62 -1.36
CA PHE A 15 32.12 -6.94 -2.12
C PHE A 15 33.29 -6.07 -1.62
N SER A 16 34.43 -6.72 -1.44
CA SER A 16 35.69 -6.16 -0.96
C SER A 16 36.22 -5.05 -1.88
N ALA A 17 36.55 -3.89 -1.30
CA ALA A 17 37.16 -2.76 -2.00
C ALA A 17 38.68 -2.89 -2.00
N ARG A 18 39.27 -2.91 -3.19
CA ARG A 18 40.71 -2.81 -3.42
C ARG A 18 41.15 -1.35 -3.26
N LYS A 19 42.17 -1.13 -2.44
CA LYS A 19 42.76 0.16 -2.09
C LYS A 19 43.51 0.76 -3.29
N GLY A 20 43.17 1.99 -3.67
CA GLY A 20 43.89 2.83 -4.62
C GLY A 20 43.77 4.30 -4.18
N LYS A 21 44.92 4.98 -4.05
CA LYS A 21 45.10 6.35 -3.53
C LYS A 21 44.71 7.43 -4.54
N SER A 22 44.42 8.61 -3.98
CA SER A 22 44.42 9.99 -4.52
C SER A 22 43.46 10.31 -5.68
N ASP A 23 42.46 11.16 -5.45
CA ASP A 23 42.63 12.61 -5.52
C ASP A 23 41.46 13.34 -4.84
N LYS A 24 41.80 14.45 -4.19
CA LYS A 24 40.88 15.40 -3.56
C LYS A 24 40.08 16.13 -4.64
N GLU A 25 38.84 16.47 -4.29
CA GLU A 25 38.15 17.67 -4.78
C GLU A 25 37.44 17.60 -6.15
N ARG A 26 36.54 16.63 -6.38
CA ARG A 26 35.37 16.84 -7.29
C ARG A 26 34.24 15.80 -7.27
N SER A 27 33.80 15.28 -6.12
CA SER A 27 32.71 14.27 -6.12
C SER A 27 31.80 14.30 -4.88
N HIS A 28 31.30 15.48 -4.50
CA HIS A 28 30.34 15.60 -3.39
C HIS A 28 28.85 15.52 -3.81
N SER A 29 28.49 15.06 -5.02
CA SER A 29 27.08 15.13 -5.46
C SER A 29 26.32 13.83 -5.73
N LEU A 30 26.88 12.63 -5.52
CA LEU A 30 26.13 11.39 -5.84
C LEU A 30 26.47 10.23 -4.91
N THR A 31 26.08 10.30 -3.63
CA THR A 31 25.64 9.14 -2.81
C THR A 31 25.27 9.61 -1.39
N SER A 32 24.22 10.43 -1.28
CA SER A 32 23.49 10.49 -0.02
C SER A 32 22.75 9.16 0.11
N LYS A 33 23.26 8.24 0.95
CA LYS A 33 22.43 7.16 1.49
C LYS A 33 21.44 7.84 2.43
N LEU A 34 20.28 8.23 1.91
CA LEU A 34 19.15 8.63 2.75
C LEU A 34 18.90 7.51 3.77
N SER A 35 18.80 7.87 5.05
CA SER A 35 18.41 6.92 6.08
C SER A 35 16.99 6.42 5.77
N VAL A 36 16.65 5.18 6.13
CA VAL A 36 15.27 4.66 6.01
C VAL A 36 14.28 5.60 6.72
N ASN A 37 14.72 6.24 7.80
CA ASN A 37 13.94 7.25 8.52
C ASN A 37 13.72 8.53 7.71
N ASP A 38 14.70 8.94 6.90
CA ASP A 38 14.56 10.11 6.02
C ASP A 38 13.61 9.79 4.87
N GLU A 39 13.73 8.59 4.27
CA GLU A 39 12.79 8.13 3.24
C GLU A 39 11.35 8.05 3.76
N TYR A 40 11.15 7.56 5.00
CA TYR A 40 9.84 7.56 5.66
C TYR A 40 9.30 8.99 5.85
N LYS A 41 10.11 9.92 6.35
CA LYS A 41 9.70 11.31 6.54
C LYS A 41 9.36 12.01 5.22
N GLU A 42 10.10 11.72 4.16
CA GLU A 42 9.84 12.28 2.83
C GLU A 42 8.57 11.71 2.18
N ALA A 43 8.11 10.52 2.57
CA ALA A 43 6.86 9.95 2.05
C ALA A 43 5.64 10.87 2.33
N PHE A 44 5.60 11.49 3.51
CA PHE A 44 4.56 12.46 3.91
C PHE A 44 4.65 13.81 3.19
N ARG A 45 5.72 14.07 2.44
CA ARG A 45 5.93 15.33 1.70
C ARG A 45 5.71 15.19 0.21
N THR A 46 5.35 14.00 -0.26
CA THR A 46 5.09 13.78 -1.69
C THR A 46 3.84 14.53 -2.14
N ASN A 47 3.86 15.10 -3.34
CA ASN A 47 2.71 15.84 -3.88
C ASN A 47 1.42 14.99 -3.90
N SER A 48 1.54 13.70 -4.19
CA SER A 48 0.41 12.77 -4.21
C SER A 48 -0.12 12.42 -2.82
N TYR A 49 0.72 12.46 -1.79
CA TYR A 49 0.26 12.40 -0.40
C TYR A 49 -0.49 13.67 0.01
N LEU A 50 0.03 14.85 -0.35
CA LEU A 50 -0.63 16.12 -0.04
C LEU A 50 -1.97 16.23 -0.78
N GLU A 51 -2.02 15.79 -2.03
CA GLU A 51 -3.24 15.77 -2.84
C GLU A 51 -4.32 14.88 -2.22
N ILE A 52 -3.96 13.65 -1.78
CA ILE A 52 -4.96 12.73 -1.21
C ILE A 52 -5.48 13.23 0.13
N ARG A 53 -4.61 13.82 0.94
CA ARG A 53 -4.99 14.45 2.20
C ARG A 53 -5.95 15.61 1.95
N THR A 54 -5.62 16.51 1.03
CA THR A 54 -6.47 17.66 0.67
C THR A 54 -7.83 17.20 0.16
N LYS A 55 -7.86 16.21 -0.75
CA LYS A 55 -9.09 15.61 -1.27
C LYS A 55 -9.99 15.04 -0.18
N ALA A 56 -9.40 14.33 0.77
CA ALA A 56 -10.11 13.76 1.90
C ALA A 56 -10.66 14.85 2.84
N GLU A 57 -9.85 15.86 3.14
CA GLU A 57 -10.24 17.00 3.98
C GLU A 57 -11.38 17.82 3.35
N ASP A 58 -11.33 18.07 2.04
CA ASP A 58 -12.40 18.78 1.31
C ASP A 58 -13.74 18.03 1.37
N GLN A 59 -13.72 16.72 1.10
CA GLN A 59 -14.93 15.90 1.14
C GLN A 59 -15.51 15.77 2.56
N LEU A 60 -14.64 15.67 3.56
CA LEU A 60 -15.07 15.72 4.96
C LEU A 60 -15.71 17.08 5.27
N GLY A 61 -15.12 18.19 4.82
CA GLY A 61 -15.68 19.53 4.98
C GLY A 61 -17.07 19.68 4.37
N ILE A 62 -17.28 19.19 3.14
CA ILE A 62 -18.59 19.17 2.46
C ILE A 62 -19.59 18.34 3.28
N THR A 63 -19.19 17.16 3.75
CA THR A 63 -20.04 16.26 4.53
C THR A 63 -20.47 16.89 5.86
N PHE A 64 -19.56 17.55 6.57
CA PHE A 64 -19.86 18.26 7.82
C PHE A 64 -20.81 19.45 7.62
N CYS A 65 -20.64 20.23 6.55
CA CYS A 65 -21.53 21.35 6.21
C CYS A 65 -22.94 20.86 5.83
N SER A 66 -23.06 19.78 5.05
CA SER A 66 -24.35 19.19 4.67
C SER A 66 -25.15 18.70 5.90
N LYS A 67 -24.45 18.09 6.87
CA LYS A 67 -25.05 17.63 8.13
C LYS A 67 -25.52 18.75 9.05
N LEU A 68 -24.90 19.94 8.97
CA LEU A 68 -25.31 21.14 9.72
C LEU A 68 -26.49 21.87 9.08
N THR A 69 -26.76 21.65 7.80
CA THR A 69 -27.80 22.36 7.03
C THR A 69 -29.14 21.58 7.00
N SER A 70 -29.16 20.34 7.48
CA SER A 70 -30.38 19.52 7.53
C SER A 70 -31.18 19.80 8.83
N PRO A 71 -32.42 20.30 8.76
CA PRO A 71 -33.23 20.54 9.95
C PRO A 71 -33.84 19.23 10.47
N SER A 72 -33.56 18.93 11.74
CA SER A 72 -34.38 18.12 12.66
C SER A 72 -34.53 16.62 12.43
N SER A 73 -33.92 15.80 13.30
CA SER A 73 -34.65 14.74 14.02
C SER A 73 -34.01 14.48 15.38
N THR A 74 -34.82 14.65 16.42
CA THR A 74 -34.49 14.44 17.83
C THR A 74 -34.52 12.94 18.13
N SER A 75 -33.44 12.22 17.82
CA SER A 75 -33.23 10.87 18.34
C SER A 75 -31.75 10.54 18.34
N SER A 76 -31.29 9.97 19.45
CA SER A 76 -29.95 9.44 19.68
C SER A 76 -29.39 8.74 18.43
N PRO A 77 -28.10 8.94 18.07
CA PRO A 77 -27.56 8.34 16.87
C PRO A 77 -27.48 6.81 17.04
N SER A 78 -28.36 6.09 16.36
CA SER A 78 -28.21 4.65 16.14
C SER A 78 -27.05 4.42 15.16
N PRO A 79 -26.28 3.31 15.30
CA PRO A 79 -25.10 3.06 14.46
C PRO A 79 -25.41 2.67 13.01
N SER A 80 -26.67 2.71 12.59
CA SER A 80 -27.15 2.08 11.36
C SER A 80 -27.55 3.03 10.23
N ASP A 81 -27.60 4.35 10.43
CA ASP A 81 -27.94 5.31 9.35
C ASP A 81 -26.69 5.84 8.64
N ILE A 82 -25.89 4.91 8.11
CA ILE A 82 -24.67 5.18 7.37
C ILE A 82 -24.95 4.97 5.86
N SER A 83 -25.90 5.74 5.31
CA SER A 83 -26.19 5.74 3.87
C SER A 83 -25.24 6.63 3.05
N PHE A 84 -24.23 7.25 3.68
CA PHE A 84 -23.27 8.17 3.03
C PHE A 84 -21.99 7.49 2.55
N HIS A 85 -21.85 6.18 2.78
CA HIS A 85 -20.60 5.42 2.61
C HIS A 85 -20.22 5.12 1.14
N SER A 86 -21.07 5.46 0.17
CA SER A 86 -20.90 5.00 -1.21
C SER A 86 -20.01 5.87 -2.09
N HIS A 87 -19.73 7.13 -1.73
CA HIS A 87 -19.03 8.07 -2.63
C HIS A 87 -17.65 8.53 -2.15
N PHE A 88 -17.31 8.38 -0.86
CA PHE A 88 -16.04 8.89 -0.35
C PHE A 88 -14.85 8.02 -0.79
N THR A 89 -14.95 6.70 -0.65
CA THR A 89 -13.96 5.77 -1.22
C THR A 89 -13.88 5.87 -2.74
N GLU A 90 -15.01 6.04 -3.43
CA GLU A 90 -15.03 6.23 -4.89
C GLU A 90 -14.29 7.50 -5.33
N TYR A 91 -14.40 8.58 -4.56
CA TYR A 91 -13.70 9.85 -4.81
C TYR A 91 -12.20 9.78 -4.48
N LEU A 92 -11.82 9.02 -3.44
CA LEU A 92 -10.42 8.88 -3.04
C LEU A 92 -9.65 7.87 -3.86
N LEU A 93 -10.31 6.84 -4.42
CA LEU A 93 -9.65 5.82 -5.22
C LEU A 93 -9.19 6.37 -6.57
N ASP A 94 -7.93 6.12 -6.88
CA ASP A 94 -7.35 6.51 -8.16
C ASP A 94 -6.44 5.38 -8.70
N PRO A 95 -6.80 4.76 -9.83
CA PRO A 95 -8.03 4.97 -10.62
C PRO A 95 -9.32 4.59 -9.86
N PRO A 96 -10.46 5.27 -10.16
CA PRO A 96 -11.77 4.91 -9.62
C PRO A 96 -12.17 3.47 -9.99
N GLN A 97 -12.96 2.82 -9.14
CA GLN A 97 -13.35 1.43 -9.37
C GLN A 97 -14.20 1.26 -10.64
N GLU A 98 -15.13 2.17 -10.91
CA GLU A 98 -15.96 2.16 -12.14
C GLU A 98 -15.11 2.16 -13.42
N THR A 99 -14.03 2.96 -13.43
CA THR A 99 -13.09 3.01 -14.57
C THR A 99 -12.43 1.65 -14.79
N LEU A 100 -12.07 0.97 -13.70
CA LEU A 100 -11.47 -0.35 -13.78
C LEU A 100 -12.48 -1.40 -14.25
N ASP A 101 -13.72 -1.35 -13.77
CA ASP A 101 -14.77 -2.30 -14.14
C ASP A 101 -15.08 -2.21 -15.64
N ALA A 102 -15.20 -1.01 -16.20
CA ALA A 102 -15.36 -0.78 -17.63
C ALA A 102 -14.17 -1.33 -18.45
N LEU A 103 -12.95 -1.16 -17.92
CA LEU A 103 -11.73 -1.61 -18.60
C LEU A 103 -11.52 -3.13 -18.47
N MET A 104 -11.99 -3.74 -17.38
CA MET A 104 -12.03 -5.19 -17.15
C MET A 104 -13.08 -5.89 -18.02
N GLN A 105 -14.19 -5.22 -18.34
CA GLN A 105 -15.17 -5.74 -19.30
C GLN A 105 -14.62 -5.76 -20.74
N SER A 106 -13.75 -4.81 -21.09
CA SER A 106 -13.18 -4.68 -22.44
C SER A 106 -11.89 -5.48 -22.67
N SER A 107 -11.25 -5.97 -21.60
CA SER A 107 -9.94 -6.64 -21.68
C SER A 107 -9.90 -7.90 -20.81
N SER A 108 -9.21 -8.96 -21.25
CA SER A 108 -9.01 -10.15 -20.41
C SER A 108 -7.90 -9.94 -19.37
N PHE A 109 -8.27 -9.48 -18.17
CA PHE A 109 -7.35 -9.38 -17.04
C PHE A 109 -7.01 -10.77 -16.49
N HIS A 110 -5.83 -10.91 -15.86
CA HIS A 110 -5.54 -12.10 -15.08
C HIS A 110 -6.28 -12.02 -13.75
N ASP A 111 -6.97 -13.09 -13.32
CA ASP A 111 -7.84 -13.10 -12.13
C ASP A 111 -7.19 -12.51 -10.87
N LEU A 112 -5.93 -12.88 -10.58
CA LEU A 112 -5.20 -12.32 -9.43
C LEU A 112 -5.02 -10.78 -9.46
N LEU A 113 -5.04 -10.16 -10.64
CA LEU A 113 -4.97 -8.70 -10.78
C LEU A 113 -6.35 -8.08 -10.56
N VAL A 114 -7.42 -8.74 -11.01
CA VAL A 114 -8.80 -8.36 -10.69
C VAL A 114 -9.01 -8.38 -9.18
N THR A 115 -8.71 -9.51 -8.53
CA THR A 115 -8.82 -9.64 -7.07
C THR A 115 -7.94 -8.63 -6.32
N PHE A 116 -6.81 -8.20 -6.90
CA PHE A 116 -6.00 -7.14 -6.31
C PHE A 116 -6.74 -5.80 -6.30
N PHE A 117 -7.41 -5.42 -7.39
CA PHE A 117 -8.18 -4.18 -7.43
C PHE A 117 -9.35 -4.23 -6.45
N ASP A 118 -10.09 -5.35 -6.41
CA ASP A 118 -11.20 -5.55 -5.48
C ASP A 118 -10.75 -5.41 -4.01
N PHE A 119 -9.70 -6.16 -3.63
CA PHE A 119 -9.22 -6.14 -2.25
C PHE A 119 -8.56 -4.81 -1.86
N SER A 120 -7.96 -4.09 -2.82
CA SER A 120 -7.45 -2.75 -2.59
C SER A 120 -8.59 -1.73 -2.36
N SER A 121 -9.75 -1.93 -3.00
CA SER A 121 -10.95 -1.13 -2.76
C SER A 121 -11.52 -1.41 -1.37
N GLU A 122 -11.66 -2.68 -0.99
CA GLU A 122 -12.12 -3.06 0.36
C GLU A 122 -11.20 -2.52 1.46
N ALA A 123 -9.88 -2.50 1.23
CA ALA A 123 -8.93 -1.88 2.15
C ALA A 123 -9.11 -0.37 2.24
N CYS A 124 -9.44 0.30 1.15
CA CYS A 124 -9.76 1.73 1.12
C CYS A 124 -10.98 2.04 1.99
N ASP A 125 -12.03 1.21 1.94
CA ASP A 125 -13.23 1.40 2.79
C ASP A 125 -12.91 1.26 4.28
N VAL A 126 -12.00 0.36 4.63
CA VAL A 126 -11.51 0.19 6.01
C VAL A 126 -10.76 1.43 6.47
N CYS A 127 -9.90 1.99 5.59
CA CYS A 127 -9.23 3.26 5.84
C CYS A 127 -10.23 4.43 5.98
N GLU A 128 -11.30 4.47 5.18
CA GLU A 128 -12.37 5.45 5.32
C GLU A 128 -13.06 5.34 6.69
N SER A 129 -13.39 4.11 7.11
CA SER A 129 -14.03 3.87 8.42
C SER A 129 -13.14 4.36 9.56
N LEU A 130 -11.81 4.16 9.46
CA LEU A 130 -10.84 4.69 10.41
C LEU A 130 -10.76 6.22 10.36
N LEU A 131 -10.81 6.82 9.19
CA LEU A 131 -10.81 8.28 9.03
C LEU A 131 -11.99 8.90 9.77
N GLN A 132 -13.19 8.33 9.63
CA GLN A 132 -14.38 8.76 10.35
C GLN A 132 -14.20 8.65 11.88
N CYS A 133 -13.57 7.58 12.35
CA CYS A 133 -13.22 7.43 13.76
C CYS A 133 -12.28 8.56 14.23
N ILE A 134 -11.23 8.86 13.46
CA ILE A 134 -10.29 9.95 13.75
C ILE A 134 -11.01 11.30 13.83
N GLN A 135 -11.92 11.60 12.88
CA GLN A 135 -12.69 12.84 12.92
C GLN A 135 -13.57 12.94 14.17
N GLN A 136 -14.22 11.84 14.55
CA GLN A 136 -15.02 11.80 15.76
C GLN A 136 -14.17 12.00 17.03
N ILE A 137 -12.97 11.42 17.07
CA ILE A 137 -12.00 11.62 18.17
C ILE A 137 -11.60 13.09 18.25
N LYS A 138 -11.23 13.73 17.12
CA LYS A 138 -10.89 15.16 17.08
C LYS A 138 -12.02 16.04 17.62
N ILE A 139 -13.26 15.77 17.23
CA ILE A 139 -14.44 16.49 17.72
C ILE A 139 -14.60 16.31 19.25
N ASN A 140 -14.50 15.08 19.73
CA ASN A 140 -14.63 14.77 21.16
C ASN A 140 -13.49 15.41 21.98
N HIS A 141 -12.27 15.35 21.45
CA HIS A 141 -11.08 15.92 22.05
C HIS A 141 -11.19 17.45 22.16
N ASN A 142 -11.65 18.13 21.11
CA ASN A 142 -11.87 19.57 21.13
C ASN A 142 -12.89 20.00 22.19
N LYS A 143 -13.94 19.21 22.41
CA LYS A 143 -14.91 19.45 23.50
C LYS A 143 -14.22 19.36 24.85
N ILE A 144 -13.41 18.32 25.07
CA ILE A 144 -12.66 18.15 26.32
C ILE A 144 -11.60 19.23 26.54
N LYS A 145 -10.87 19.63 25.51
CA LYS A 145 -9.89 20.72 25.59
C LYS A 145 -10.51 22.02 26.08
N ARG A 146 -11.75 22.32 25.66
CA ARG A 146 -12.52 23.48 26.17
C ARG A 146 -12.87 23.31 27.65
N VAL A 147 -13.33 22.12 28.06
CA VAL A 147 -13.63 21.80 29.47
C VAL A 147 -12.38 21.96 30.34
N ILE A 148 -11.23 21.45 29.87
CA ILE A 148 -9.95 21.59 30.57
C ILE A 148 -9.55 23.05 30.73
N LYS A 149 -9.68 23.85 29.66
CA LYS A 149 -9.39 25.29 29.69
C LYS A 149 -10.26 26.01 30.73
N ILE A 150 -11.56 25.73 30.74
CA ILE A 150 -12.50 26.32 31.72
C ILE A 150 -12.17 25.85 33.13
N GLY A 151 -11.91 24.55 33.32
CA GLY A 151 -11.52 23.98 34.61
C GLY A 151 -10.29 24.63 35.20
N LYS A 152 -9.25 24.88 34.40
CA LYS A 152 -8.04 25.59 34.87
C LYS A 152 -8.34 27.02 35.33
N MET A 153 -9.17 27.76 34.59
CA MET A 153 -9.57 29.11 34.99
C MET A 153 -10.30 29.11 36.34
N VAL A 154 -11.21 28.15 36.53
CA VAL A 154 -11.95 27.95 37.78
C VAL A 154 -10.98 27.60 38.92
N CYS A 155 -10.12 26.61 38.76
CA CYS A 155 -9.16 26.19 39.79
C CYS A 155 -8.16 27.29 40.19
N ASN A 156 -7.83 28.21 39.27
CA ASN A 156 -6.91 29.33 39.51
C ASN A 156 -7.59 30.57 40.13
N GLY A 157 -8.89 30.51 40.45
CA GLY A 157 -9.60 31.60 41.10
C GLY A 157 -9.91 32.80 40.18
N ALA A 158 -9.88 32.60 38.85
CA ALA A 158 -10.26 33.66 37.91
C ALA A 158 -11.77 34.00 38.09
N LYS A 159 -12.06 35.25 38.43
CA LYS A 159 -13.43 35.75 38.59
C LYS A 159 -14.01 36.08 37.21
N ASN A 160 -14.94 35.26 36.72
CA ASN A 160 -15.76 35.62 35.57
C ASN A 160 -17.03 36.34 36.08
N ALA A 161 -17.31 37.54 35.58
CA ALA A 161 -18.42 38.38 36.03
C ALA A 161 -19.83 37.81 35.72
N GLU A 162 -19.92 36.81 34.84
CA GLU A 162 -21.19 36.29 34.30
C GLU A 162 -21.73 35.02 34.99
N CYS A 163 -20.95 34.28 35.79
CA CYS A 163 -21.41 32.99 36.34
C CYS A 163 -20.78 32.65 37.70
N SER A 164 -21.60 32.17 38.64
CA SER A 164 -21.12 31.71 39.96
C SER A 164 -20.16 30.53 39.83
N HIS A 165 -19.10 30.52 40.63
CA HIS A 165 -18.06 29.48 40.65
C HIS A 165 -18.62 28.05 40.81
N GLU A 166 -19.65 27.88 41.64
CA GLU A 166 -20.31 26.58 41.89
C GLU A 166 -21.04 26.04 40.66
N LYS A 167 -21.77 26.91 39.94
CA LYS A 167 -22.45 26.57 38.68
C LYS A 167 -21.44 26.17 37.59
N LEU A 168 -20.30 26.86 37.49
CA LEU A 168 -19.22 26.49 36.57
C LEU A 168 -18.63 25.11 36.90
N CYS A 169 -18.39 24.82 38.18
CA CYS A 169 -17.92 23.50 38.62
C CYS A 169 -18.91 22.40 38.26
N ALA A 170 -20.21 22.63 38.49
CA ALA A 170 -21.26 21.67 38.14
C ALA A 170 -21.27 21.38 36.63
N LEU A 171 -21.12 22.40 35.78
CA LEU A 171 -21.03 22.24 34.32
C LEU A 171 -19.77 21.45 33.91
N ILE A 172 -18.62 21.69 34.54
CA ILE A 172 -17.40 20.95 34.27
C ILE A 172 -17.59 19.46 34.59
N PHE A 173 -18.11 19.13 35.78
CA PHE A 173 -18.35 17.74 36.16
C PHE A 173 -19.39 17.06 35.24
N GLN A 174 -20.41 17.80 34.81
CA GLN A 174 -21.40 17.31 33.85
C GLN A 174 -20.75 16.97 32.50
N GLU A 175 -19.91 17.85 31.96
CA GLU A 175 -19.22 17.60 30.69
C GLU A 175 -18.19 16.47 30.79
N LEU A 176 -17.47 16.35 31.92
CA LEU A 176 -16.59 15.21 32.17
C LEU A 176 -17.37 13.89 32.24
N SER A 177 -18.54 13.90 32.88
CA SER A 177 -19.44 12.74 32.89
C SER A 177 -19.93 12.39 31.49
N ARG A 178 -20.29 13.41 30.69
CA ARG A 178 -20.74 13.22 29.30
C ARG A 178 -19.62 12.63 28.46
N PHE A 179 -18.39 13.12 28.59
CA PHE A 179 -17.23 12.58 27.91
C PHE A 179 -16.94 11.14 28.31
N ALA A 180 -16.95 10.83 29.62
CA ALA A 180 -16.75 9.47 30.11
C ALA A 180 -17.76 8.48 29.53
N SER A 181 -19.00 8.92 29.27
CA SER A 181 -20.05 8.11 28.66
C SER A 181 -19.94 7.95 27.13
N LEU A 182 -19.07 8.72 26.46
CA LEU A 182 -18.91 8.61 25.01
C LEU A 182 -18.32 7.24 24.65
N LYS A 183 -18.92 6.61 23.63
CA LYS A 183 -18.32 5.43 23.02
C LYS A 183 -17.01 5.84 22.35
N ASN A 184 -15.95 5.06 22.58
CA ASN A 184 -14.69 5.25 21.89
C ASN A 184 -14.83 4.76 20.44
N PRO A 185 -14.63 5.63 19.43
CA PRO A 185 -14.80 5.27 18.03
C PRO A 185 -13.89 4.11 17.60
N LEU A 186 -12.66 4.03 18.13
CA LEU A 186 -11.68 3.00 17.76
C LEU A 186 -12.02 1.62 18.31
N TRP A 187 -12.82 1.54 19.38
CA TRP A 187 -13.24 0.26 19.94
C TRP A 187 -14.01 -0.59 18.92
N CYS A 188 -14.83 0.06 18.10
CA CYS A 188 -15.53 -0.60 17.00
C CYS A 188 -14.55 -1.07 15.93
N PHE A 189 -13.64 -0.21 15.49
CA PHE A 189 -12.67 -0.50 14.44
C PHE A 189 -11.73 -1.68 14.78
N ILE A 190 -11.12 -1.68 15.96
CA ILE A 190 -10.16 -2.72 16.38
C ILE A 190 -10.86 -4.09 16.51
N ASN A 191 -12.06 -4.11 17.08
CA ASN A 191 -12.81 -5.35 17.26
C ASN A 191 -13.63 -5.74 16.01
N GLU A 192 -13.63 -4.91 14.98
CA GLU A 192 -14.43 -5.10 13.79
C GLU A 192 -14.02 -6.38 13.07
N ALA A 193 -14.98 -7.29 12.88
CA ALA A 193 -14.75 -8.47 12.06
C ALA A 193 -14.36 -8.09 10.62
N ARG A 194 -14.81 -6.92 10.14
CA ARG A 194 -14.47 -6.40 8.80
C ARG A 194 -12.97 -6.15 8.65
N PHE A 195 -12.33 -5.44 9.59
CA PHE A 195 -10.89 -5.17 9.54
C PHE A 195 -10.09 -6.47 9.41
N ARG A 196 -10.34 -7.44 10.30
CA ARG A 196 -9.67 -8.75 10.27
C ARG A 196 -9.91 -9.50 8.96
N ARG A 197 -11.15 -9.54 8.48
CA ARG A 197 -11.47 -10.21 7.21
C ARG A 197 -10.72 -9.59 6.03
N VAL A 198 -10.71 -8.27 5.93
CA VAL A 198 -10.00 -7.55 4.85
C VAL A 198 -8.50 -7.81 4.97
N HIS A 199 -7.92 -7.69 6.16
CA HIS A 199 -6.51 -7.98 6.40
C HIS A 199 -6.12 -9.42 5.99
N ASP A 200 -6.90 -10.42 6.41
CA ASP A 200 -6.65 -11.83 6.10
C ASP A 200 -6.84 -12.14 4.61
N ALA A 201 -7.84 -11.54 3.97
CA ALA A 201 -8.06 -11.65 2.53
C ALA A 201 -6.87 -11.10 1.74
N ASN A 202 -6.39 -9.90 2.09
CA ASN A 202 -5.21 -9.27 1.49
C ASN A 202 -3.95 -10.12 1.71
N SER A 203 -3.74 -10.64 2.92
CA SER A 203 -2.64 -11.55 3.26
C SER A 203 -2.64 -12.84 2.41
N ASN A 204 -3.81 -13.45 2.25
CA ASN A 204 -4.00 -14.61 1.40
C ASN A 204 -3.71 -14.30 -0.08
N LEU A 205 -4.14 -13.14 -0.57
CA LEU A 205 -3.84 -12.70 -1.93
C LEU A 205 -2.34 -12.45 -2.14
N LEU A 206 -1.64 -11.84 -1.19
CA LEU A 206 -0.19 -11.67 -1.25
C LEU A 206 0.53 -13.02 -1.41
N ALA A 207 0.10 -14.05 -0.68
CA ALA A 207 0.65 -15.39 -0.78
C ALA A 207 0.44 -15.99 -2.20
N LYS A 208 -0.75 -15.82 -2.77
CA LYS A 208 -1.09 -16.25 -4.14
C LYS A 208 -0.25 -15.50 -5.19
N LEU A 209 -0.17 -14.17 -5.10
CA LEU A 209 0.63 -13.31 -5.97
C LEU A 209 2.12 -13.68 -5.89
N THR A 210 2.65 -13.87 -4.69
CA THR A 210 4.06 -14.27 -4.48
C THR A 210 4.35 -15.64 -5.09
N THR A 211 3.43 -16.60 -4.94
CA THR A 211 3.56 -17.92 -5.53
C THR A 211 3.53 -17.86 -7.06
N LYS A 212 2.58 -17.10 -7.63
CA LYS A 212 2.48 -16.87 -9.08
C LYS A 212 3.74 -16.19 -9.62
N ARG A 213 4.24 -15.15 -8.95
CA ARG A 213 5.49 -14.46 -9.29
C ARG A 213 6.66 -15.43 -9.38
N ARG A 214 6.82 -16.31 -8.38
CA ARG A 214 7.88 -17.34 -8.38
C ARG A 214 7.71 -18.33 -9.53
N SER A 215 6.49 -18.73 -9.84
CA SER A 215 6.17 -19.63 -10.96
C SER A 215 6.51 -19.00 -12.31
N ILE A 216 6.08 -17.76 -12.56
CA ILE A 216 6.40 -17.02 -13.79
C ILE A 216 7.93 -16.87 -13.95
N ARG A 217 8.63 -16.47 -12.89
CA ARG A 217 10.10 -16.35 -12.90
C ARG A 217 10.81 -17.67 -13.20
N ARG A 218 10.25 -18.81 -12.76
CA ARG A 218 10.76 -20.14 -13.11
C ARG A 218 10.54 -20.44 -14.60
N LYS A 219 9.33 -20.20 -15.13
CA LYS A 219 9.01 -20.40 -16.56
C LYS A 219 9.89 -19.54 -17.48
N ILE A 220 10.06 -18.25 -17.19
CA ILE A 220 10.93 -17.35 -17.98
C ILE A 220 12.40 -17.83 -17.95
N ARG A 221 12.90 -18.33 -16.82
CA ARG A 221 14.24 -18.90 -16.74
C ARG A 221 14.36 -20.18 -17.57
N PHE A 222 13.35 -21.04 -17.52
CA PHE A 222 13.30 -22.28 -18.29
C PHE A 222 13.29 -22.01 -19.80
N PHE A 223 12.44 -21.12 -20.30
CA PHE A 223 12.42 -20.75 -21.72
C PHE A 223 13.75 -20.16 -22.20
N ARG A 224 14.38 -19.30 -21.39
CA ARG A 224 15.73 -18.78 -21.68
C ARG A 224 16.77 -19.90 -21.75
N PHE A 225 16.68 -20.90 -20.88
CA PHE A 225 17.58 -22.04 -20.90
C PHE A 225 17.36 -22.92 -22.15
N CYS A 226 16.12 -23.27 -22.48
CA CYS A 226 15.79 -24.03 -23.69
C CYS A 226 16.27 -23.32 -24.96
N LYS A 227 16.15 -21.99 -25.02
CA LYS A 227 16.63 -21.21 -26.16
C LYS A 227 18.15 -21.26 -26.31
N LYS A 228 18.90 -21.18 -25.19
CA LYS A 228 20.37 -21.35 -25.22
C LYS A 228 20.75 -22.72 -25.75
N LEU A 229 20.06 -23.78 -25.28
CA LEU A 229 20.32 -25.14 -25.70
C LEU A 229 19.97 -25.38 -27.18
N GLY A 230 18.84 -24.86 -27.65
CA GLY A 230 18.46 -24.91 -29.07
C GLY A 230 19.42 -24.13 -29.98
N GLY A 231 20.02 -23.04 -29.47
CA GLY A 231 21.10 -22.35 -30.15
C GLY A 231 22.35 -23.21 -30.31
N TYR A 232 22.78 -23.88 -29.23
CA TYR A 232 23.92 -24.80 -29.27
C TYR A 232 23.67 -25.99 -30.21
N SER A 233 22.48 -26.60 -30.17
CA SER A 233 22.16 -27.73 -31.06
C SER A 233 22.17 -27.34 -32.53
N LEU A 234 21.71 -26.13 -32.87
CA LEU A 234 21.75 -25.63 -34.24
C LEU A 234 23.18 -25.46 -34.74
N VAL A 235 24.06 -24.85 -33.94
CA VAL A 235 25.48 -24.67 -34.30
C VAL A 235 26.16 -26.04 -34.48
N ILE A 236 25.94 -26.97 -33.55
CA ILE A 236 26.52 -28.32 -33.63
C ILE A 236 26.05 -29.04 -34.90
N SER A 237 24.75 -28.98 -35.21
CA SER A 237 24.19 -29.63 -36.41
C SER A 237 24.75 -29.03 -37.71
N HIS A 238 24.88 -27.71 -37.81
CA HIS A 238 25.47 -27.08 -38.98
C HIS A 238 26.95 -27.42 -39.15
N SER A 239 27.72 -27.40 -38.07
CA SER A 239 29.13 -27.82 -38.12
C SER A 239 29.27 -29.27 -38.59
N ALA A 240 28.43 -30.19 -38.09
CA ALA A 240 28.44 -31.58 -38.53
C ALA A 240 28.07 -31.73 -40.02
N ILE A 241 27.07 -31.01 -40.51
CA ILE A 241 26.68 -31.02 -41.94
C ILE A 241 27.82 -30.52 -42.82
N VAL A 242 28.49 -29.43 -42.45
CA VAL A 242 29.63 -28.90 -43.21
C VAL A 242 30.77 -29.91 -43.29
N ILE A 243 31.08 -30.61 -42.19
CA ILE A 243 32.09 -31.67 -42.16
C ILE A 243 31.72 -32.82 -43.10
N ILE A 244 30.47 -33.29 -43.07
CA ILE A 244 29.99 -34.36 -43.97
C ILE A 244 30.09 -33.93 -45.44
N LEU A 245 29.68 -32.69 -45.76
CA LEU A 245 29.78 -32.16 -47.12
C LEU A 245 31.24 -32.07 -47.62
N LEU A 246 32.18 -31.70 -46.76
CA LEU A 246 33.61 -31.68 -47.09
C LEU A 246 34.14 -33.09 -47.38
N ILE A 247 33.77 -34.09 -46.58
CA ILE A 247 34.15 -35.48 -46.80
C ILE A 247 33.63 -35.96 -48.16
N ILE A 248 32.36 -35.71 -48.48
CA ILE A 248 31.76 -36.07 -49.77
C ILE A 248 32.50 -35.39 -50.92
N ALA A 249 32.78 -34.09 -50.83
CA ALA A 249 33.51 -33.36 -51.87
C ALA A 249 34.91 -33.93 -52.12
N LEU A 250 35.65 -34.27 -51.05
CA LEU A 250 36.97 -34.91 -51.17
C LEU A 250 36.90 -36.28 -51.87
N HIS A 251 35.91 -37.11 -51.50
CA HIS A 251 35.74 -38.43 -52.12
C HIS A 251 35.28 -38.33 -53.58
N SER A 252 34.47 -37.33 -53.93
CA SER A 252 34.09 -37.05 -55.32
C SER A 252 35.29 -36.62 -56.17
N ILE A 253 36.25 -35.86 -55.63
CA ILE A 253 37.47 -35.48 -56.35
C ILE A 253 38.36 -36.71 -56.61
N LEU A 254 38.45 -37.65 -55.67
CA LEU A 254 39.18 -38.92 -55.86
C LEU A 254 38.42 -39.88 -56.80
N GLY A 255 37.09 -39.90 -56.76
CA GLY A 255 36.25 -40.74 -57.62
C GLY A 255 36.23 -40.33 -59.09
N VAL A 256 36.57 -39.08 -59.40
CA VAL A 256 36.66 -38.55 -60.79
C VAL A 256 37.89 -39.07 -61.55
N LEU A 257 38.84 -39.75 -60.89
CA LEU A 257 39.99 -40.38 -61.57
C LEU A 257 39.73 -41.80 -62.10
N ALA A 258 38.54 -42.37 -61.93
CA ALA A 258 38.27 -43.78 -62.25
C ALA A 258 37.13 -44.08 -63.24
N ALA A 259 36.42 -43.11 -63.83
CA ALA A 259 35.55 -43.33 -65.01
C ALA A 259 35.01 -42.02 -65.63
N PRO A 260 34.96 -41.91 -66.97
CA PRO A 260 34.20 -40.86 -67.66
C PRO A 260 32.74 -41.30 -67.95
N ALA A 261 31.87 -40.30 -68.15
CA ALA A 261 30.49 -40.36 -68.63
C ALA A 261 29.39 -40.75 -67.61
N LEU A 262 28.64 -39.75 -67.14
CA LEU A 262 27.24 -39.53 -67.55
C LEU A 262 26.81 -38.12 -67.11
N LEU A 263 26.92 -37.18 -68.04
CA LEU A 263 26.11 -35.97 -68.07
C LEU A 263 24.67 -36.39 -68.36
N GLY A 264 23.75 -36.16 -67.42
CA GLY A 264 22.35 -36.52 -67.63
C GLY A 264 21.41 -36.12 -66.51
N LEU A 265 20.87 -34.90 -66.63
CA LEU A 265 19.62 -34.42 -66.04
C LEU A 265 19.47 -34.42 -64.51
N CYS A 266 19.55 -33.22 -63.93
CA CYS A 266 18.51 -32.66 -63.07
C CYS A 266 18.73 -31.14 -62.91
N SER A 267 18.36 -30.39 -63.94
CA SER A 267 17.94 -29.01 -63.76
C SER A 267 16.46 -29.01 -63.32
N LEU A 268 16.12 -28.05 -62.45
CA LEU A 268 14.78 -27.66 -62.00
C LEU A 268 14.10 -28.51 -60.90
N GLY A 269 14.06 -27.95 -59.69
CA GLY A 269 13.27 -28.49 -58.58
C GLY A 269 13.25 -27.63 -57.32
N LEU A 270 12.87 -26.35 -57.44
CA LEU A 270 12.25 -25.55 -56.38
C LEU A 270 12.94 -25.49 -54.99
N LEU A 271 13.99 -24.70 -54.84
CA LEU A 271 14.19 -23.97 -53.58
C LEU A 271 13.60 -22.57 -53.74
N ARG A 272 12.27 -22.54 -53.64
CA ARG A 272 11.51 -21.31 -53.37
C ARG A 272 12.15 -20.68 -52.14
N LYS A 273 12.97 -19.64 -52.31
CA LYS A 273 13.38 -18.76 -51.21
C LYS A 273 12.11 -18.11 -50.70
N LYS A 274 11.38 -18.82 -49.85
CA LYS A 274 10.47 -18.18 -48.91
C LYS A 274 11.42 -17.36 -48.06
N LYS A 275 11.50 -16.05 -48.35
CA LYS A 275 11.95 -15.06 -47.37
C LYS A 275 11.05 -15.31 -46.17
N SER A 276 11.49 -16.19 -45.29
CA SER A 276 10.99 -16.20 -43.93
C SER A 276 11.37 -14.82 -43.46
N LYS A 277 10.39 -13.92 -43.38
CA LYS A 277 10.46 -12.73 -42.54
C LYS A 277 10.78 -13.27 -41.15
N ARG A 278 12.06 -13.50 -40.89
CA ARG A 278 12.59 -13.94 -39.60
C ARG A 278 12.86 -12.69 -38.78
N ASP A 279 11.90 -11.76 -38.83
CA ASP A 279 11.81 -10.59 -38.00
C ASP A 279 10.44 -10.69 -37.32
N ALA A 280 10.45 -10.55 -35.99
CA ALA A 280 9.27 -10.44 -35.11
C ALA A 280 8.66 -11.71 -34.46
N THR A 281 9.40 -12.81 -34.29
CA THR A 281 9.08 -13.80 -33.25
C THR A 281 10.14 -13.81 -32.15
N LYS A 282 10.40 -12.66 -31.53
CA LYS A 282 10.55 -12.67 -30.07
C LYS A 282 9.20 -13.20 -29.60
N SER A 283 9.14 -14.49 -29.23
CA SER A 283 7.89 -15.26 -29.15
C SER A 283 6.83 -14.42 -28.43
N LYS A 284 5.68 -14.16 -29.06
CA LYS A 284 4.59 -13.37 -28.44
C LYS A 284 4.28 -13.86 -27.02
N THR A 285 4.48 -15.15 -26.77
CA THR A 285 4.39 -15.79 -25.46
C THR A 285 5.45 -15.35 -24.44
N ASP A 286 6.71 -15.11 -24.83
CA ASP A 286 7.75 -14.60 -23.93
C ASP A 286 7.42 -13.18 -23.48
N THR A 287 7.00 -12.32 -24.42
CA THR A 287 6.66 -10.93 -24.10
C THR A 287 5.40 -10.83 -23.25
N THR A 288 4.37 -11.65 -23.50
CA THR A 288 3.16 -11.69 -22.66
C THR A 288 3.44 -12.25 -21.26
N LEU A 289 4.27 -13.30 -21.15
CA LEU A 289 4.63 -13.88 -19.85
C LEU A 289 5.52 -12.94 -19.02
N GLU A 290 6.45 -12.22 -19.67
CA GLU A 290 7.25 -11.18 -19.02
C GLU A 290 6.38 -10.01 -18.55
N LYS A 291 5.44 -9.54 -19.39
CA LYS A 291 4.45 -8.50 -19.02
C LYS A 291 3.57 -8.93 -17.84
N LEU A 292 3.04 -10.15 -17.86
CA LEU A 292 2.29 -10.67 -16.71
C LEU A 292 3.19 -10.78 -15.46
N GLY A 293 4.46 -11.14 -15.65
CA GLY A 293 5.45 -11.18 -14.59
C GLY A 293 5.68 -9.83 -13.91
N THR A 294 5.73 -8.73 -14.68
CA THR A 294 5.87 -7.37 -14.14
C THR A 294 4.59 -6.92 -13.44
N GLN A 295 3.41 -7.16 -14.03
CA GLN A 295 2.11 -6.85 -13.41
C GLN A 295 1.94 -7.54 -12.05
N ILE A 296 2.21 -8.85 -11.99
CA ILE A 296 2.12 -9.63 -10.74
C ILE A 296 3.17 -9.16 -9.71
N ASP A 297 4.36 -8.70 -10.14
CA ASP A 297 5.36 -8.14 -9.23
C ASP A 297 4.93 -6.79 -8.64
N ILE A 298 4.33 -5.91 -9.45
CA ILE A 298 3.76 -4.63 -9.00
C ILE A 298 2.64 -4.90 -7.98
N ALA A 299 1.67 -5.74 -8.33
CA ALA A 299 0.56 -6.10 -7.43
C ALA A 299 1.07 -6.71 -6.12
N ALA A 300 2.05 -7.63 -6.17
CA ALA A 300 2.62 -8.24 -4.97
C ALA A 300 3.35 -7.22 -4.07
N LYS A 301 4.06 -6.25 -4.66
CA LYS A 301 4.73 -5.19 -3.90
C LYS A 301 3.72 -4.25 -3.25
N GLY A 302 2.71 -3.81 -4.00
CA GLY A 302 1.65 -2.95 -3.48
C GLY A 302 0.90 -3.62 -2.34
N MET A 303 0.52 -4.89 -2.52
CA MET A 303 -0.15 -5.68 -1.48
C MET A 303 0.70 -5.88 -0.22
N PHE A 304 2.01 -6.10 -0.39
CA PHE A 304 2.93 -6.21 0.75
C PHE A 304 3.00 -4.92 1.56
N ILE A 305 3.08 -3.76 0.90
CA ILE A 305 3.12 -2.46 1.59
C ILE A 305 1.77 -2.22 2.28
N LEU A 306 0.66 -2.44 1.57
CA LEU A 306 -0.69 -2.29 2.13
C LEU A 306 -0.90 -3.09 3.42
N ILE A 307 -0.48 -4.36 3.46
CA ILE A 307 -0.60 -5.18 4.69
C ILE A 307 0.21 -4.58 5.85
N ASN A 308 1.44 -4.12 5.59
CA ASN A 308 2.25 -3.47 6.63
C ASN A 308 1.62 -2.14 7.10
N ASP A 309 1.01 -1.38 6.19
CA ASP A 309 0.29 -0.14 6.54
C ASP A 309 -0.91 -0.49 7.43
N LEU A 310 -1.70 -1.52 7.09
CA LEU A 310 -2.82 -2.00 7.91
C LEU A 310 -2.37 -2.48 9.30
N ASP A 311 -1.27 -3.24 9.39
CA ASP A 311 -0.69 -3.66 10.68
C ASP A 311 -0.31 -2.44 11.54
N THR A 312 0.33 -1.44 10.92
CA THR A 312 0.72 -0.21 11.60
C THR A 312 -0.50 0.57 12.07
N LEU A 313 -1.52 0.73 11.22
CA LEU A 313 -2.79 1.37 11.59
C LEU A 313 -3.48 0.65 12.75
N SER A 314 -3.47 -0.68 12.77
CA SER A 314 -4.02 -1.46 13.89
C SER A 314 -3.27 -1.17 15.20
N ILE A 315 -1.94 -1.13 15.17
CA ILE A 315 -1.11 -0.83 16.35
C ILE A 315 -1.33 0.60 16.85
N LEU A 316 -1.31 1.58 15.95
CA LEU A 316 -1.53 2.99 16.29
C LEU A 316 -2.94 3.22 16.84
N SER A 317 -3.94 2.59 16.23
CA SER A 317 -5.34 2.63 16.70
C SER A 317 -5.46 2.01 18.09
N GLY A 318 -4.82 0.87 18.35
CA GLY A 318 -4.79 0.25 19.68
C GLY A 318 -4.22 1.17 20.75
N ARG A 319 -3.03 1.73 20.48
CA ARG A 319 -2.36 2.68 21.40
C ARG A 319 -3.23 3.89 21.73
N LEU A 320 -3.88 4.49 20.71
CA LEU A 320 -4.74 5.65 20.91
C LEU A 320 -6.07 5.27 21.60
N CYS A 321 -6.59 4.07 21.32
CA CYS A 321 -7.78 3.54 21.98
C CYS A 321 -7.57 3.43 23.49
N ASP A 322 -6.44 2.84 23.92
CA ASP A 322 -6.09 2.70 25.33
C ASP A 322 -5.97 4.06 26.03
N GLU A 323 -5.32 5.04 25.38
CA GLU A 323 -5.19 6.40 25.90
C GLU A 323 -6.56 7.10 26.05
N ILE A 324 -7.47 6.92 25.09
CA ILE A 324 -8.85 7.45 25.18
C ILE A 324 -9.60 6.82 26.36
N GLU A 325 -9.50 5.50 26.55
CA GLU A 325 -10.16 4.82 27.68
C GLU A 325 -9.57 5.23 29.03
N HIS A 326 -8.25 5.43 29.12
CA HIS A 326 -7.61 5.99 30.31
C HIS A 326 -8.18 7.37 30.64
N ARG A 327 -8.20 8.29 29.66
CA ARG A 327 -8.75 9.64 29.85
C ARG A 327 -10.23 9.62 30.26
N LYS A 328 -11.04 8.73 29.68
CA LYS A 328 -12.45 8.55 30.07
C LYS A 328 -12.57 8.06 31.51
N THR A 329 -11.69 7.15 31.93
CA THR A 329 -11.65 6.63 33.30
C THR A 329 -11.34 7.75 34.30
N VAL A 330 -10.34 8.58 34.02
CA VAL A 330 -9.99 9.77 34.82
C VAL A 330 -11.17 10.75 34.89
N ALA A 331 -11.83 11.03 33.75
CA ALA A 331 -13.01 11.88 33.69
C ALA A 331 -14.18 11.33 34.53
N ALA A 332 -14.41 10.00 34.47
CA ALA A 332 -15.46 9.33 35.22
C ALA A 332 -15.23 9.42 36.74
N MET A 333 -14.00 9.17 37.20
CA MET A 333 -13.62 9.30 38.61
C MET A 333 -13.81 10.73 39.10
N CYS A 334 -13.38 11.71 38.31
CA CYS A 334 -13.54 13.13 38.61
C CYS A 334 -15.02 13.51 38.73
N ALA A 335 -15.83 13.17 37.72
CA ALA A 335 -17.27 13.46 37.69
C ALA A 335 -18.03 12.81 38.85
N LYS A 336 -17.67 11.58 39.24
CA LYS A 336 -18.28 10.86 40.37
C LYS A 336 -17.90 11.47 41.71
N SER A 337 -16.65 11.91 41.88
CA SER A 337 -16.19 12.46 43.15
C SER A 337 -16.83 13.81 43.47
N ARG A 338 -17.03 14.65 42.44
CA ARG A 338 -17.42 16.07 42.56
C ARG A 338 -16.53 16.89 43.52
N LYS A 339 -15.31 16.42 43.81
CA LYS A 339 -14.35 17.09 44.70
C LYS A 339 -13.41 17.96 43.88
N MET A 340 -13.18 19.19 44.32
CA MET A 340 -12.28 20.14 43.66
C MET A 340 -10.84 19.61 43.55
N GLU A 341 -10.34 18.92 44.57
CA GLU A 341 -8.99 18.34 44.54
C GLU A 341 -8.83 17.25 43.47
N VAL A 342 -9.87 16.43 43.27
CA VAL A 342 -9.88 15.43 42.19
C VAL A 342 -9.99 16.09 40.82
N LEU A 343 -10.70 17.23 40.72
CA LEU A 343 -10.76 18.01 39.49
C LEU A 343 -9.38 18.60 39.14
N LYS A 344 -8.66 19.18 40.10
CA LYS A 344 -7.30 19.68 39.88
C LYS A 344 -6.36 18.57 39.40
N GLU A 345 -6.44 17.40 40.02
CA GLU A 345 -5.66 16.21 39.65
C GLU A 345 -5.97 15.75 38.22
N ALA A 346 -7.26 15.59 37.89
CA ALA A 346 -7.69 15.20 36.55
C ALA A 346 -7.25 16.20 35.48
N LEU A 347 -7.31 17.50 35.78
CA LEU A 347 -6.84 18.55 34.87
C LEU A 347 -5.32 18.54 34.69
N ARG A 348 -4.56 18.17 35.73
CA ARG A 348 -3.11 17.99 35.63
C ARG A 348 -2.78 16.80 34.73
N GLU A 349 -3.40 15.65 34.98
CA GLU A 349 -3.25 14.43 34.18
C GLU A 349 -3.55 14.68 32.70
N PHE A 350 -4.68 15.32 32.38
CA PHE A 350 -5.02 15.63 30.99
C PHE A 350 -4.00 16.55 30.33
N ASN A 351 -3.42 17.48 31.08
CA ASN A 351 -2.43 18.41 30.56
C ASN A 351 -1.08 17.76 30.33
N GLU A 352 -0.61 16.92 31.26
CA GLU A 352 0.66 16.21 31.16
C GLU A 352 0.67 15.26 29.96
N HIS A 353 -0.47 14.65 29.64
CA HIS A 353 -0.60 13.72 28.52
C HIS A 353 -1.09 14.36 27.20
N GLU A 354 -1.39 15.66 27.16
CA GLU A 354 -2.02 16.32 25.98
C GLU A 354 -1.14 16.30 24.73
N GLU A 355 0.15 16.56 24.88
CA GLU A 355 1.10 16.55 23.77
C GLU A 355 1.19 15.13 23.19
N ARG A 356 1.45 14.14 24.03
CA ARG A 356 1.50 12.73 23.63
C ARG A 356 0.21 12.25 22.95
N PHE A 357 -0.96 12.63 23.46
CA PHE A 357 -2.23 12.29 22.82
C PHE A 357 -2.35 12.91 21.43
N SER A 358 -1.98 14.19 21.30
CA SER A 358 -2.03 14.91 20.03
C SER A 358 -1.07 14.31 19.02
N GLU A 359 0.14 13.93 19.45
CA GLU A 359 1.13 13.23 18.63
C GLU A 359 0.62 11.86 18.18
N GLN A 360 0.03 11.05 19.07
CA GLN A 360 -0.52 9.74 18.69
C GLN A 360 -1.68 9.86 17.70
N LEU A 361 -2.56 10.85 17.89
CA LEU A 361 -3.66 11.13 16.98
C LEU A 361 -3.16 11.59 15.61
N GLN A 362 -2.15 12.46 15.58
CA GLN A 362 -1.51 12.91 14.35
C GLN A 362 -0.78 11.78 13.63
N GLU A 363 0.01 10.97 14.36
CA GLU A 363 0.73 9.81 13.84
C GLU A 363 -0.23 8.82 13.16
N LEU A 364 -1.36 8.52 13.80
CA LEU A 364 -2.40 7.67 13.24
C LEU A 364 -3.00 8.26 11.95
N GLU A 365 -3.32 9.55 11.94
CA GLU A 365 -3.90 10.22 10.76
C GLU A 365 -2.90 10.31 9.60
N GLU A 366 -1.65 10.65 9.86
CA GLU A 366 -0.60 10.72 8.84
C GLU A 366 -0.38 9.34 8.20
N HIS A 367 -0.30 8.29 9.02
CA HIS A 367 -0.13 6.94 8.51
C HIS A 367 -1.36 6.45 7.73
N LEU A 368 -2.56 6.92 8.10
CA LEU A 368 -3.78 6.63 7.36
C LEU A 368 -3.76 7.22 5.94
N TYR A 369 -3.35 8.48 5.80
CA TYR A 369 -3.16 9.10 4.48
C TYR A 369 -2.04 8.43 3.68
N LEU A 370 -1.01 7.93 4.35
CA LEU A 370 0.04 7.15 3.70
C LEU A 370 -0.52 5.83 3.13
N CYS A 371 -1.40 5.15 3.88
CA CYS A 371 -2.07 3.94 3.41
C CYS A 371 -2.94 4.19 2.17
N PHE A 372 -3.76 5.26 2.18
CA PHE A 372 -4.52 5.67 0.99
C PHE A 372 -3.59 5.96 -0.20
N HIS A 373 -2.46 6.65 0.03
CA HIS A 373 -1.46 6.91 -1.00
C HIS A 373 -0.88 5.59 -1.57
N THR A 374 -0.52 4.63 -0.72
CA THR A 374 -0.01 3.31 -1.12
C THR A 374 -1.00 2.57 -2.01
N ILE A 375 -2.29 2.57 -1.65
CA ILE A 375 -3.38 1.94 -2.42
C ILE A 375 -3.43 2.53 -3.83
N ASN A 376 -3.58 3.86 -3.94
CA ASN A 376 -3.70 4.54 -5.22
C ASN A 376 -2.45 4.40 -6.08
N ARG A 377 -1.27 4.57 -5.49
CA ARG A 377 -0.01 4.39 -6.20
C ARG A 377 0.09 2.98 -6.81
N SER A 378 -0.28 1.97 -6.05
CA SER A 378 -0.22 0.57 -6.51
C SER A 378 -1.23 0.30 -7.63
N ARG A 379 -2.45 0.82 -7.50
CA ARG A 379 -3.49 0.73 -8.54
C ARG A 379 -3.07 1.43 -9.84
N LYS A 380 -2.54 2.66 -9.77
CA LYS A 380 -2.01 3.41 -10.92
C LYS A 380 -0.88 2.68 -11.63
N LEU A 381 0.14 2.25 -10.89
CA LEU A 381 1.29 1.55 -11.46
C LEU A 381 0.87 0.26 -12.15
N LEU A 382 -0.07 -0.48 -11.55
CA LEU A 382 -0.59 -1.69 -12.15
C LEU A 382 -1.40 -1.39 -13.42
N LEU A 383 -2.29 -0.41 -13.39
CA LEU A 383 -3.09 -0.02 -14.55
C LEU A 383 -2.22 0.49 -15.71
N ALA A 384 -1.22 1.33 -15.44
CA ALA A 384 -0.24 1.80 -16.42
C ALA A 384 0.49 0.62 -17.08
N GLN A 385 0.89 -0.38 -16.29
CA GLN A 385 1.54 -1.59 -16.80
C GLN A 385 0.59 -2.50 -17.61
N ILE A 386 -0.71 -2.46 -17.35
CA ILE A 386 -1.72 -3.23 -18.10
C ILE A 386 -2.05 -2.56 -19.42
N THR A 387 -2.32 -1.25 -19.39
CA THR A 387 -2.70 -0.46 -20.57
C THR A 387 -1.50 -0.11 -21.46
N GLY A 388 -0.28 -0.20 -20.94
CA GLY A 388 0.94 0.17 -21.66
C GLY A 388 1.14 1.68 -21.78
N ILE A 389 0.34 2.48 -21.06
CA ILE A 389 0.49 3.93 -20.94
C ILE A 389 1.55 4.16 -19.88
N SER A 390 2.75 4.63 -20.25
CA SER A 390 3.72 5.06 -19.24
C SER A 390 3.24 6.36 -18.60
N SER A 391 3.13 6.36 -17.27
CA SER A 391 2.92 7.56 -16.46
C SER A 391 4.06 8.57 -16.61
#